data_AF-A0A917FR08-F1
#
_entry.id   AF-A0A917FR08-F1
#
_cell.length_a   1.000
_cell.length_b   1.000
_cell.length_c   1.000
_cell.angle_alpha   90.00
_cell.angle_beta   90.00
_cell.angle_gamma   90.00
#
_symmetry.space_group_name_H-M   'P 1'
#
loop_
_entity.id
_entity.type
_entity.pdbx_description
1 polymer ?
#
loop_
_entity_poly.entity_id
_entity_poly.type
_entity_poly.pdbx_seq_one_letter_code
_entity_poly.pdbx_strand_id
1 'polypeptide(L)'
;MKFFVFMLIFLYALPVVAQDSAAVKKQEADESVQQLAETMNKLMRKPTDAEQESMELLGQWTMQLTEYLLNHEQPYAQAIGLNKTNAILQSQATQIDPDTLQLLYQNHGQHINKLVNNETLNIETLQILENLCFLSELDDHCNRQALLDKQMQLYPSDLSVYIRPLQLALETDNQDLTANLLKVMSGTQQMTHVDYLLPEFIALIKDYVKTNPIPEKALIREKNDLIATTDFSEKDIPTMDEKMPDSQVYIMLISMQLALPLPQFKPLKDSCQNNPDYSAECLYIAKTMINHGNTIITKAIGHVINIAVYELNNQQDMLAASQANHERFKQYAECLSKSYSQNNDFVADYFDENYSELWFTAEDELTRLTKIATYLYEKRLTEGADEAVNPETCIVQ
;
A
#
# COMPACT_ATOMS: atom_id res chain seq x y z
N MET A 1 7.79 12.57 10.84
CA MET A 1 6.66 12.15 9.96
C MET A 1 7.13 12.27 8.52
N LYS A 2 7.56 11.17 7.90
CA LYS A 2 8.01 11.13 6.51
C LYS A 2 6.80 10.82 5.62
N PHE A 3 6.05 11.84 5.24
CA PHE A 3 4.89 11.73 4.33
C PHE A 3 5.31 11.88 2.84
N PHE A 4 6.51 11.42 2.48
CA PHE A 4 7.11 11.61 1.15
C PHE A 4 7.06 10.36 0.25
N VAL A 5 6.13 9.42 0.50
CA VAL A 5 6.10 8.13 -0.21
C VAL A 5 5.20 8.13 -1.46
N PHE A 6 4.40 9.17 -1.71
CA PHE A 6 3.60 9.23 -2.94
C PHE A 6 4.40 9.51 -4.24
N MET A 7 5.72 9.73 -4.15
CA MET A 7 6.57 10.12 -5.28
C MET A 7 7.64 9.07 -5.66
N LEU A 8 7.34 7.77 -5.56
CA LEU A 8 8.30 6.71 -5.92
C LEU A 8 7.87 5.76 -7.05
N ILE A 9 6.72 6.01 -7.71
CA ILE A 9 6.28 5.18 -8.86
C ILE A 9 6.56 5.83 -10.23
N PHE A 10 7.03 7.09 -10.30
CA PHE A 10 7.24 7.80 -11.59
C PHE A 10 8.70 7.97 -12.05
N LEU A 11 9.68 7.29 -11.44
CA LEU A 11 11.08 7.38 -11.86
C LEU A 11 11.50 6.21 -12.79
N TYR A 12 10.84 6.10 -13.95
CA TYR A 12 11.45 5.44 -15.11
C TYR A 12 11.10 6.17 -16.42
N ALA A 13 12.14 6.80 -16.98
CA ALA A 13 12.35 7.16 -18.39
C ALA A 13 11.56 8.33 -19.01
N LEU A 14 12.19 9.50 -19.10
CA LEU A 14 12.16 10.36 -20.29
C LEU A 14 13.54 11.02 -20.51
N PRO A 15 14.17 10.91 -21.70
CA PRO A 15 15.22 11.83 -22.11
C PRO A 15 14.57 13.13 -22.62
N VAL A 16 14.77 14.24 -21.91
CA VAL A 16 14.35 15.56 -22.39
C VAL A 16 15.41 16.11 -23.33
N VAL A 17 15.06 16.19 -24.61
CA VAL A 17 15.67 17.14 -25.54
C VAL A 17 15.07 18.51 -25.22
N ALA A 18 15.89 19.48 -24.80
CA ALA A 18 15.49 20.88 -24.69
C ALA A 18 16.58 21.78 -25.26
N GLN A 19 16.24 22.52 -26.32
CA GLN A 19 16.88 23.78 -26.67
C GLN A 19 15.82 24.89 -26.60
N ASP A 20 16.27 26.04 -26.10
CA ASP A 20 15.61 27.34 -26.01
C ASP A 20 14.52 27.57 -24.95
N SER A 21 14.94 27.80 -23.69
CA SER A 21 14.29 28.71 -22.72
C SER A 21 15.13 28.91 -21.42
N ALA A 22 16.46 28.96 -21.54
CA ALA A 22 17.38 28.82 -20.41
C ALA A 22 17.39 29.98 -19.39
N ALA A 23 16.80 31.13 -19.69
CA ALA A 23 16.84 32.31 -18.80
C ALA A 23 15.61 32.43 -17.87
N VAL A 24 14.40 32.13 -18.36
CA VAL A 24 13.15 32.16 -17.56
C VAL A 24 13.09 30.95 -16.63
N LYS A 25 13.46 29.77 -17.12
CA LYS A 25 13.53 28.53 -16.32
C LYS A 25 14.53 28.60 -15.16
N LYS A 26 15.57 29.46 -15.26
CA LYS A 26 16.58 29.59 -14.22
C LYS A 26 16.06 30.39 -13.02
N GLN A 27 15.27 31.44 -13.27
CA GLN A 27 14.68 32.25 -12.20
C GLN A 27 13.55 31.52 -11.47
N GLU A 28 12.68 30.80 -12.19
CA GLU A 28 11.67 29.91 -11.59
C GLU A 28 12.29 28.73 -10.82
N ALA A 29 13.41 28.19 -11.30
CA ALA A 29 14.17 27.18 -10.58
C ALA A 29 14.82 27.72 -9.29
N ASP A 30 15.33 28.95 -9.30
CA ASP A 30 15.95 29.56 -8.12
C ASP A 30 14.90 29.94 -7.05
N GLU A 31 13.72 30.42 -7.45
CA GLU A 31 12.58 30.71 -6.54
C GLU A 31 11.99 29.42 -5.94
N SER A 32 11.81 28.37 -6.74
CA SER A 32 11.32 27.07 -6.24
C SER A 32 12.31 26.39 -5.29
N VAL A 33 13.62 26.53 -5.52
CA VAL A 33 14.66 26.04 -4.60
C VAL A 33 14.67 26.82 -3.28
N GLN A 34 14.45 28.14 -3.31
CA GLN A 34 14.31 28.95 -2.09
C GLN A 34 13.05 28.58 -1.30
N GLN A 35 11.90 28.44 -1.96
CA GLN A 35 10.65 28.03 -1.33
C GLN A 35 10.77 26.63 -0.72
N LEU A 36 11.42 25.69 -1.42
CA LEU A 36 11.71 24.36 -0.88
C LEU A 36 12.63 24.43 0.35
N ALA A 37 13.68 25.25 0.31
CA ALA A 37 14.60 25.41 1.43
C ALA A 37 13.91 26.04 2.66
N GLU A 38 13.00 27.00 2.45
CA GLU A 38 12.19 27.60 3.51
C GLU A 38 11.22 26.58 4.12
N THR A 39 10.52 25.81 3.29
CA THR A 39 9.63 24.73 3.74
C THR A 39 10.41 23.67 4.50
N MET A 40 11.57 23.25 4.00
CA MET A 40 12.44 22.31 4.69
C MET A 40 12.94 22.85 6.03
N ASN A 41 13.33 24.13 6.10
CA ASN A 41 13.74 24.75 7.36
C ASN A 41 12.59 24.82 8.37
N LYS A 42 11.36 25.11 7.91
CA LYS A 42 10.16 25.08 8.75
C LYS A 42 9.86 23.67 9.27
N LEU A 43 10.04 22.63 8.45
CA LEU A 43 9.78 21.23 8.80
C LEU A 43 10.87 20.61 9.69
N MET A 44 12.12 21.05 9.52
CA MET A 44 13.29 20.49 10.23
C MET A 44 13.67 21.27 11.48
N ARG A 45 12.95 22.33 11.83
CA ARG A 45 13.18 23.05 13.09
C ARG A 45 12.91 22.15 14.28
N LYS A 46 13.55 22.48 15.41
CA LYS A 46 13.20 21.84 16.68
C LYS A 46 11.72 22.15 17.00
N PRO A 47 10.91 21.14 17.35
CA PRO A 47 9.56 21.36 17.84
C PRO A 47 9.57 22.26 19.07
N THR A 48 8.56 23.13 19.19
CA THR A 48 8.26 23.87 20.42
C THR A 48 7.75 22.92 21.50
N ASP A 49 7.79 23.34 22.77
CA ASP A 49 7.27 22.52 23.87
C ASP A 49 5.78 22.14 23.67
N ALA A 50 4.98 23.05 23.11
CA ALA A 50 3.58 22.80 22.79
C ALA A 50 3.41 21.77 21.66
N GLU A 51 4.29 21.79 20.65
CA GLU A 51 4.28 20.80 19.58
C GLU A 51 4.76 19.43 20.07
N GLN A 52 5.75 19.41 20.96
CA GLN A 52 6.20 18.18 21.59
C GLN A 52 5.09 17.56 22.44
N GLU A 53 4.42 18.36 23.27
CA GLU A 53 3.26 17.90 24.06
C GLU A 53 2.15 17.35 23.14
N SER A 54 1.85 18.03 22.03
CA SER A 54 0.88 17.59 21.03
C SER A 54 1.28 16.24 20.39
N MET A 55 2.55 16.06 20.04
CA MET A 55 3.09 14.80 19.52
C MET A 55 3.01 13.67 20.54
N GLU A 56 3.30 13.95 21.82
CA GLU A 56 3.21 12.98 22.91
C GLU A 56 1.75 12.52 23.13
N LEU A 57 0.79 13.45 23.12
CA LEU A 57 -0.63 13.13 23.21
C LEU A 57 -1.12 12.27 22.04
N LEU A 58 -0.72 12.59 20.81
CA LEU A 58 -1.05 11.77 19.65
C LEU A 58 -0.39 10.37 19.73
N GLY A 59 0.85 10.30 20.22
CA GLY A 59 1.54 9.04 20.46
C GLY A 59 0.82 8.17 21.49
N GLN A 60 0.40 8.74 22.62
CA GLN A 60 -0.39 8.04 23.64
C GLN A 60 -1.72 7.54 23.08
N TRP A 61 -2.44 8.38 22.35
CA TRP A 61 -3.70 8.00 21.71
C TRP A 61 -3.50 6.84 20.72
N THR A 62 -2.43 6.89 19.92
CA THR A 62 -2.08 5.82 18.96
C THR A 62 -1.73 4.50 19.67
N MET A 63 -1.06 4.58 20.83
CA MET A 63 -0.79 3.40 21.67
C MET A 63 -2.08 2.80 22.22
N GLN A 64 -3.01 3.63 22.71
CA GLN A 64 -4.32 3.17 23.21
C GLN A 64 -5.13 2.49 22.09
N LEU A 65 -5.13 3.07 20.89
CA LEU A 65 -5.78 2.43 19.73
C LEU A 65 -5.11 1.09 19.41
N THR A 66 -3.79 1.02 19.43
CA THR A 66 -3.05 -0.22 19.16
C THR A 66 -3.38 -1.29 20.19
N GLU A 67 -3.43 -0.93 21.47
CA GLU A 67 -3.85 -1.83 22.56
C GLU A 67 -5.31 -2.28 22.39
N TYR A 68 -6.21 -1.36 22.01
CA TYR A 68 -7.61 -1.70 21.69
C TYR A 68 -7.70 -2.74 20.58
N LEU A 69 -6.95 -2.56 19.48
CA LEU A 69 -6.93 -3.48 18.35
C LEU A 69 -6.36 -4.86 18.73
N LEU A 70 -5.28 -4.90 19.49
CA LEU A 70 -4.65 -6.15 19.97
C LEU A 70 -5.57 -6.98 20.86
N ASN A 71 -6.43 -6.32 21.65
CA ASN A 71 -7.34 -6.97 22.58
C ASN A 71 -8.76 -7.15 22.02
N HIS A 72 -9.00 -6.76 20.77
CA HIS A 72 -10.31 -6.86 20.14
C HIS A 72 -10.66 -8.31 19.78
N GLU A 73 -11.94 -8.68 19.75
CA GLU A 73 -12.38 -10.05 19.46
C GLU A 73 -12.12 -10.46 18.00
N GLN A 74 -12.10 -9.50 17.06
CA GLN A 74 -11.90 -9.78 15.63
C GLN A 74 -10.42 -10.06 15.30
N PRO A 75 -10.08 -11.23 14.71
CA PRO A 75 -8.70 -11.58 14.36
C PRO A 75 -8.01 -10.59 13.41
N TYR A 76 -8.74 -10.04 12.44
CA TYR A 76 -8.18 -9.04 11.51
C TYR A 76 -7.74 -7.76 12.23
N ALA A 77 -8.55 -7.28 13.18
CA ALA A 77 -8.18 -6.13 14.01
C ALA A 77 -6.91 -6.42 14.84
N GLN A 78 -6.83 -7.61 15.44
CA GLN A 78 -5.63 -8.03 16.17
C GLN A 78 -4.39 -8.08 15.27
N ALA A 79 -4.50 -8.59 14.03
CA ALA A 79 -3.39 -8.64 13.09
C ALA A 79 -2.92 -7.23 12.65
N ILE A 80 -3.83 -6.28 12.44
CA ILE A 80 -3.47 -4.88 12.20
C ILE A 80 -2.78 -4.26 13.43
N GLY A 81 -3.28 -4.56 14.63
CA GLY A 81 -2.67 -4.15 15.90
C GLY A 81 -1.25 -4.69 16.07
N LEU A 82 -1.01 -5.96 15.71
CA LEU A 82 0.31 -6.57 15.68
C LEU A 82 1.21 -5.88 14.65
N ASN A 83 0.72 -5.65 13.44
CA ASN A 83 1.51 -4.97 12.40
C ASN A 83 1.95 -3.56 12.85
N LYS A 84 1.05 -2.80 13.50
CA LYS A 84 1.37 -1.50 14.10
C LYS A 84 2.39 -1.61 15.23
N THR A 85 2.22 -2.57 16.13
CA THR A 85 3.15 -2.80 17.24
C THR A 85 4.54 -3.09 16.72
N ASN A 86 4.68 -3.92 15.68
CA ASN A 86 5.97 -4.18 15.06
C ASN A 86 6.63 -2.90 14.48
N ALA A 87 5.87 -2.06 13.78
CA ALA A 87 6.39 -0.78 13.28
C ALA A 87 6.90 0.14 14.41
N ILE A 88 6.20 0.16 15.56
CA ILE A 88 6.62 0.89 16.75
C ILE A 88 7.92 0.31 17.32
N LEU A 89 7.99 -1.02 17.51
CA LEU A 89 9.19 -1.70 17.99
C LEU A 89 10.40 -1.42 17.10
N GLN A 90 10.25 -1.52 15.78
CA GLN A 90 11.32 -1.21 14.83
C GLN A 90 11.79 0.24 14.93
N SER A 91 10.87 1.19 15.11
CA SER A 91 11.22 2.61 15.26
C SER A 91 11.95 2.94 16.56
N GLN A 92 11.77 2.11 17.59
CA GLN A 92 12.30 2.31 18.94
C GLN A 92 13.40 1.29 19.31
N ALA A 93 13.79 0.40 18.39
CA ALA A 93 14.69 -0.72 18.67
C ALA A 93 16.04 -0.28 19.28
N THR A 94 16.53 0.92 18.96
CA THR A 94 17.78 1.48 19.50
C THR A 94 17.64 2.12 20.89
N GLN A 95 16.41 2.31 21.35
CA GLN A 95 16.06 2.96 22.63
C GLN A 95 15.62 1.94 23.69
N ILE A 96 15.24 0.74 23.27
CA ILE A 96 14.83 -0.37 24.13
C ILE A 96 16.06 -1.24 24.40
N ASP A 97 16.25 -1.68 25.65
CA ASP A 97 17.34 -2.60 25.94
C ASP A 97 17.12 -3.96 25.23
N PRO A 98 18.19 -4.66 24.81
CA PRO A 98 18.05 -5.86 23.99
C PRO A 98 17.22 -6.98 24.63
N ASP A 99 17.29 -7.15 25.95
CA ASP A 99 16.57 -8.21 26.66
C ASP A 99 15.06 -7.93 26.68
N THR A 100 14.66 -6.67 26.96
CA THR A 100 13.27 -6.23 26.86
C THR A 100 12.75 -6.34 25.44
N LEU A 101 13.54 -5.95 24.44
CA LEU A 101 13.15 -6.05 23.03
C LEU A 101 12.90 -7.51 22.62
N GLN A 102 13.76 -8.44 23.04
CA GLN A 102 13.59 -9.87 22.78
C GLN A 102 12.31 -10.43 23.44
N LEU A 103 12.01 -10.02 24.67
CA LEU A 103 10.77 -10.42 25.35
C LEU A 103 9.53 -9.89 24.63
N LEU A 104 9.58 -8.66 24.10
CA LEU A 104 8.50 -8.08 23.32
C LEU A 104 8.26 -8.88 22.04
N TYR A 105 9.30 -9.25 21.30
CA TYR A 105 9.17 -10.11 20.11
C TYR A 105 8.66 -11.52 20.46
N GLN A 106 9.09 -12.10 21.59
CA GLN A 106 8.56 -13.38 22.05
C GLN A 106 7.05 -13.33 22.31
N ASN A 107 6.58 -12.31 23.04
CA ASN A 107 5.16 -12.11 23.30
C ASN A 107 4.38 -11.88 22.00
N HIS A 108 4.97 -11.14 21.07
CA HIS A 108 4.41 -10.89 19.76
C HIS A 108 4.22 -12.19 18.95
N GLY A 109 5.24 -13.05 18.89
CA GLY A 109 5.15 -14.35 18.24
C GLY A 109 4.14 -15.29 18.91
N GLN A 110 4.03 -15.26 20.24
CA GLN A 110 2.99 -16.02 20.97
C GLN A 110 1.57 -15.58 20.58
N HIS A 111 1.35 -14.26 20.43
CA HIS A 111 0.06 -13.74 19.98
C HIS A 111 -0.26 -14.21 18.57
N ILE A 112 0.69 -14.12 17.65
CA ILE A 112 0.51 -14.63 16.28
C ILE A 112 0.16 -16.12 16.29
N ASN A 113 0.93 -16.93 17.02
CA ASN A 113 0.68 -18.37 17.11
C ASN A 113 -0.71 -18.70 17.70
N LYS A 114 -1.19 -17.90 18.67
CA LYS A 114 -2.55 -18.05 19.21
C LYS A 114 -3.60 -17.83 18.13
N LEU A 115 -3.48 -16.77 17.33
CA LEU A 115 -4.38 -16.50 16.21
C LEU A 115 -4.36 -17.62 15.17
N VAL A 116 -3.17 -18.07 14.80
CA VAL A 116 -2.98 -19.16 13.82
C VAL A 116 -3.60 -20.47 14.30
N ASN A 117 -3.52 -20.80 15.58
CA ASN A 117 -4.00 -22.09 16.07
C ASN A 117 -5.50 -22.13 16.43
N ASN A 118 -6.07 -21.00 16.88
CA ASN A 118 -7.37 -21.05 17.58
C ASN A 118 -8.53 -20.41 16.82
N GLU A 119 -8.25 -19.56 15.82
CA GLU A 119 -9.27 -18.74 15.18
C GLU A 119 -9.57 -19.18 13.74
N THR A 120 -10.76 -18.91 13.24
CA THR A 120 -11.01 -18.93 11.79
C THR A 120 -10.49 -17.62 11.21
N LEU A 121 -9.49 -17.69 10.34
CA LEU A 121 -8.82 -16.52 9.79
C LEU A 121 -9.21 -16.32 8.33
N ASN A 122 -9.53 -15.09 7.94
CA ASN A 122 -9.66 -14.72 6.54
C ASN A 122 -8.28 -14.61 5.87
N ILE A 123 -8.27 -14.55 4.53
CA ILE A 123 -7.02 -14.47 3.76
C ILE A 123 -6.25 -13.19 4.09
N GLU A 124 -6.97 -12.10 4.35
CA GLU A 124 -6.38 -10.81 4.70
C GLU A 124 -5.56 -10.89 5.99
N THR A 125 -6.14 -11.52 7.02
CA THR A 125 -5.48 -11.74 8.31
C THR A 125 -4.26 -12.63 8.14
N LEU A 126 -4.38 -13.71 7.36
CA LEU A 126 -3.28 -14.65 7.17
C LEU A 126 -2.08 -14.02 6.46
N GLN A 127 -2.30 -13.18 5.43
CA GLN A 127 -1.21 -12.49 4.73
C GLN A 127 -0.50 -11.46 5.63
N ILE A 128 -1.23 -10.75 6.49
CA ILE A 128 -0.62 -9.85 7.49
C ILE A 128 0.25 -10.64 8.47
N LEU A 129 -0.29 -11.74 9.02
CA LEU A 129 0.45 -12.59 9.95
C LEU A 129 1.67 -13.25 9.29
N GLU A 130 1.58 -13.60 8.00
CA GLU A 130 2.70 -14.13 7.24
C GLU A 130 3.83 -13.11 7.17
N ASN A 131 3.54 -11.89 6.74
CA ASN A 131 4.55 -10.86 6.64
C ASN A 131 5.25 -10.61 8.00
N LEU A 132 4.50 -10.62 9.10
CA LEU A 132 5.06 -10.49 10.44
C LEU A 132 5.93 -11.70 10.82
N CYS A 133 5.42 -12.91 10.62
CA CYS A 133 6.17 -14.11 11.00
C CYS A 133 7.45 -14.32 10.19
N PHE A 134 7.59 -13.70 9.02
CA PHE A 134 8.79 -13.75 8.19
C PHE A 134 9.78 -12.61 8.44
N LEU A 135 9.57 -11.81 9.49
CA LEU A 135 10.59 -10.88 10.01
C LEU A 135 11.68 -11.65 10.77
N SER A 136 12.93 -11.24 10.58
CA SER A 136 14.12 -11.83 11.23
C SER A 136 14.01 -11.94 12.74
N GLU A 137 13.39 -10.95 13.36
CA GLU A 137 13.23 -10.80 14.80
C GLU A 137 12.18 -11.78 15.37
N LEU A 138 11.35 -12.39 14.50
CA LEU A 138 10.29 -13.33 14.85
C LEU A 138 10.57 -14.76 14.38
N ASP A 139 11.73 -15.03 13.74
CA ASP A 139 12.12 -16.36 13.22
C ASP A 139 11.90 -17.50 14.22
N ASP A 140 12.37 -17.32 15.45
CA ASP A 140 12.33 -18.34 16.51
C ASP A 140 11.02 -18.35 17.31
N HIS A 141 10.13 -17.37 17.08
CA HIS A 141 8.93 -17.17 17.88
C HIS A 141 7.64 -17.51 17.12
N CYS A 142 7.69 -17.52 15.79
CA CYS A 142 6.55 -17.84 14.93
C CYS A 142 6.57 -19.28 14.42
N ASN A 143 5.44 -19.98 14.52
CA ASN A 143 5.24 -21.25 13.84
C ASN A 143 4.88 -21.02 12.36
N ARG A 144 5.90 -20.68 11.56
CA ARG A 144 5.77 -20.42 10.12
C ARG A 144 5.11 -21.57 9.36
N GLN A 145 5.47 -22.81 9.69
CA GLN A 145 4.93 -23.99 9.02
C GLN A 145 3.42 -24.10 9.23
N ALA A 146 2.96 -24.01 10.48
CA ALA A 146 1.52 -24.08 10.77
C ALA A 146 0.73 -22.95 10.10
N LEU A 147 1.31 -21.75 10.00
CA LEU A 147 0.71 -20.63 9.29
C LEU A 147 0.58 -20.89 7.79
N LEU A 148 1.65 -21.34 7.13
CA LEU A 148 1.64 -21.65 5.70
C LEU A 148 0.70 -22.81 5.37
N ASP A 149 0.71 -23.87 6.18
CA ASP A 149 -0.20 -25.02 6.01
C ASP A 149 -1.66 -24.59 6.12
N LYS A 150 -1.98 -23.74 7.11
CA LYS A 150 -3.33 -23.20 7.29
C LYS A 150 -3.78 -22.36 6.09
N GLN A 151 -2.89 -21.54 5.54
CA GLN A 151 -3.18 -20.75 4.34
C GLN A 151 -3.52 -21.63 3.14
N MET A 152 -2.65 -22.60 2.83
CA MET A 152 -2.86 -23.53 1.71
C MET A 152 -4.10 -24.40 1.90
N GLN A 153 -4.44 -24.77 3.15
CA GLN A 153 -5.64 -25.54 3.46
C GLN A 153 -6.93 -24.74 3.26
N LEU A 154 -6.97 -23.49 3.71
CA LEU A 154 -8.16 -22.65 3.67
C LEU A 154 -8.38 -21.99 2.30
N TYR A 155 -7.30 -21.64 1.61
CA TYR A 155 -7.31 -20.90 0.35
C TYR A 155 -6.52 -21.59 -0.77
N PRO A 156 -6.75 -22.88 -1.06
CA PRO A 156 -5.94 -23.64 -2.01
C PRO A 156 -6.02 -23.12 -3.45
N SER A 157 -7.08 -22.39 -3.79
CA SER A 157 -7.29 -21.81 -5.12
C SER A 157 -6.69 -20.42 -5.30
N ASP A 158 -6.13 -19.82 -4.25
CA ASP A 158 -5.50 -18.51 -4.29
C ASP A 158 -4.00 -18.64 -4.56
N LEU A 159 -3.48 -17.91 -5.54
CA LEU A 159 -2.07 -17.94 -5.90
C LEU A 159 -1.16 -17.40 -4.77
N SER A 160 -1.65 -16.45 -3.99
CA SER A 160 -0.85 -15.72 -3.01
C SER A 160 -0.25 -16.63 -1.92
N VAL A 161 -0.99 -17.67 -1.51
CA VAL A 161 -0.57 -18.57 -0.42
C VAL A 161 0.61 -19.47 -0.79
N TYR A 162 0.99 -19.52 -2.07
CA TYR A 162 2.09 -20.33 -2.57
C TYR A 162 3.37 -19.53 -2.84
N ILE A 163 3.33 -18.19 -2.78
CA ILE A 163 4.48 -17.33 -3.06
C ILE A 163 5.60 -17.56 -2.04
N ARG A 164 5.27 -17.60 -0.74
CA ARG A 164 6.27 -17.83 0.31
C ARG A 164 6.78 -19.28 0.35
N PRO A 165 5.92 -20.32 0.24
CA PRO A 165 6.41 -21.69 0.04
C PRO A 165 7.38 -21.80 -1.14
N LEU A 166 7.11 -21.12 -2.26
CA LEU A 166 8.01 -21.12 -3.43
C LEU A 166 9.35 -20.49 -3.09
N GLN A 167 9.34 -19.34 -2.39
CA GLN A 167 10.56 -18.71 -1.92
C GLN A 167 11.41 -19.64 -1.05
N LEU A 168 10.80 -20.30 -0.06
CA LEU A 168 11.50 -21.23 0.82
C LEU A 168 12.07 -22.44 0.06
N ALA A 169 11.33 -22.95 -0.91
CA ALA A 169 11.80 -24.04 -1.77
C ALA A 169 13.04 -23.63 -2.57
N LEU A 170 13.07 -22.40 -3.10
CA LEU A 170 14.22 -21.86 -3.82
C LEU A 170 15.42 -21.59 -2.91
N GLU A 171 15.20 -21.03 -1.73
CA GLU A 171 16.25 -20.75 -0.73
C GLU A 171 16.93 -22.03 -0.21
N THR A 172 16.20 -23.14 -0.20
CA THR A 172 16.72 -24.47 0.20
C THR A 172 17.20 -25.33 -0.97
N ASP A 173 17.23 -24.77 -2.20
CA ASP A 173 17.56 -25.47 -3.45
C ASP A 173 16.76 -26.78 -3.66
N ASN A 174 15.50 -26.78 -3.19
CA ASN A 174 14.60 -27.93 -3.32
C ASN A 174 13.87 -27.88 -4.65
N GLN A 175 14.52 -28.43 -5.68
CA GLN A 175 14.00 -28.42 -7.06
C GLN A 175 12.68 -29.19 -7.20
N ASP A 176 12.52 -30.32 -6.52
CA ASP A 176 11.27 -31.11 -6.57
C ASP A 176 10.09 -30.33 -5.97
N LEU A 177 10.31 -29.66 -4.83
CA LEU A 177 9.28 -28.83 -4.21
C LEU A 177 8.95 -27.61 -5.08
N THR A 178 9.97 -26.98 -5.66
CA THR A 178 9.80 -25.85 -6.60
C THR A 178 8.93 -26.25 -7.79
N ALA A 179 9.23 -27.38 -8.43
CA ALA A 179 8.45 -27.92 -9.55
C ALA A 179 6.99 -28.16 -9.16
N ASN A 180 6.77 -28.81 -8.01
CA ASN A 180 5.44 -29.11 -7.51
C ASN A 180 4.64 -27.84 -7.19
N LEU A 181 5.27 -26.84 -6.58
CA LEU A 181 4.63 -25.57 -6.25
C LEU A 181 4.23 -24.81 -7.51
N LEU A 182 5.11 -24.68 -8.51
CA LEU A 182 4.76 -24.03 -9.78
C LEU A 182 3.60 -24.73 -10.49
N LYS A 183 3.57 -26.08 -10.44
CA LYS A 183 2.45 -26.86 -10.97
C LYS A 183 1.15 -26.58 -10.22
N VAL A 184 1.16 -26.55 -8.89
CA VAL A 184 -0.03 -26.22 -8.07
C VAL A 184 -0.47 -24.78 -8.34
N MET A 185 0.46 -23.83 -8.35
CA MET A 185 0.21 -22.42 -8.65
C MET A 185 -0.45 -22.23 -10.01
N SER A 186 -0.06 -23.00 -11.03
CA SER A 186 -0.69 -22.94 -12.36
C SER A 186 -2.16 -23.38 -12.39
N GLY A 187 -2.62 -24.11 -11.37
CA GLY A 187 -4.01 -24.54 -11.19
C GLY A 187 -4.87 -23.58 -10.35
N THR A 188 -4.30 -22.48 -9.85
CA THR A 188 -5.03 -21.48 -9.04
C THR A 188 -5.93 -20.60 -9.91
N GLN A 189 -6.98 -20.05 -9.29
CA GLN A 189 -8.05 -19.33 -10.00
C GLN A 189 -8.06 -17.82 -9.74
N GLN A 190 -7.41 -17.39 -8.66
CA GLN A 190 -7.39 -16.00 -8.23
C GLN A 190 -6.04 -15.65 -7.63
N MET A 191 -5.74 -14.35 -7.55
CA MET A 191 -4.56 -13.85 -6.83
C MET A 191 -5.00 -12.68 -5.96
N THR A 192 -5.10 -12.93 -4.67
CA THR A 192 -5.48 -11.90 -3.70
C THR A 192 -4.22 -11.24 -3.15
N HIS A 193 -4.16 -9.93 -3.24
CA HIS A 193 -3.21 -9.09 -2.53
C HIS A 193 -3.98 -8.12 -1.65
N VAL A 194 -3.68 -8.13 -0.35
CA VAL A 194 -4.35 -7.29 0.64
C VAL A 194 -3.85 -5.86 0.54
N ASP A 195 -4.51 -5.07 -0.30
CA ASP A 195 -4.25 -3.64 -0.51
C ASP A 195 -5.40 -2.75 -0.01
N TYR A 196 -6.39 -3.32 0.69
CA TYR A 196 -7.56 -2.63 1.23
C TYR A 196 -7.80 -3.00 2.70
N LEU A 197 -8.58 -2.16 3.39
CA LEU A 197 -9.10 -2.45 4.72
C LEU A 197 -10.49 -3.07 4.64
N LEU A 198 -10.77 -4.03 5.52
CA LEU A 198 -12.11 -4.63 5.58
C LEU A 198 -13.16 -3.62 6.08
N PRO A 199 -14.39 -3.62 5.53
CA PRO A 199 -15.44 -2.67 5.92
C PRO A 199 -15.75 -2.68 7.42
N GLU A 200 -15.77 -3.86 8.04
CA GLU A 200 -15.98 -4.03 9.47
C GLU A 200 -14.84 -3.40 10.30
N PHE A 201 -13.61 -3.41 9.79
CA PHE A 201 -12.47 -2.76 10.45
C PHE A 201 -12.54 -1.25 10.31
N ILE A 202 -12.94 -0.73 9.15
CA ILE A 202 -13.15 0.71 8.95
C ILE A 202 -14.23 1.22 9.92
N ALA A 203 -15.34 0.49 10.04
CA ALA A 203 -16.40 0.81 11.01
C ALA A 203 -15.88 0.79 12.46
N LEU A 204 -15.09 -0.24 12.82
CA LEU A 204 -14.47 -0.36 14.13
C LEU A 204 -13.62 0.86 14.50
N ILE A 205 -12.81 1.35 13.56
CA ILE A 205 -11.97 2.54 13.76
C ILE A 205 -12.83 3.80 13.90
N LYS A 206 -13.83 3.99 13.03
CA LYS A 206 -14.76 5.12 13.12
C LYS A 206 -15.49 5.13 14.47
N ASP A 207 -15.89 3.97 15.00
CA ASP A 207 -16.56 3.87 16.30
C ASP A 207 -15.62 4.09 17.49
N TYR A 208 -14.36 3.63 17.40
CA TYR A 208 -13.35 3.93 18.41
C TYR A 208 -13.13 5.44 18.56
N VAL A 209 -12.99 6.16 17.44
CA VAL A 209 -12.72 7.61 17.45
C VAL A 209 -13.89 8.40 18.05
N LYS A 210 -15.14 7.96 17.86
CA LYS A 210 -16.31 8.62 18.49
C LYS A 210 -16.25 8.62 20.02
N THR A 211 -15.68 7.57 20.61
CA THR A 211 -15.58 7.41 22.07
C THR A 211 -14.23 7.82 22.63
N ASN A 212 -13.20 7.85 21.78
CA ASN A 212 -11.83 8.24 22.10
C ASN A 212 -11.35 9.23 21.03
N PRO A 213 -11.84 10.49 21.05
CA PRO A 213 -11.49 11.46 20.02
C PRO A 213 -9.99 11.74 20.01
N ILE A 214 -9.46 12.03 18.82
CA ILE A 214 -8.07 12.47 18.66
C ILE A 214 -7.88 13.75 19.49
N PRO A 215 -6.81 13.87 20.28
CA PRO A 215 -6.60 15.04 21.13
C PRO A 215 -6.64 16.35 20.34
N GLU A 216 -7.41 17.34 20.79
CA GLU A 216 -7.58 18.63 20.10
C GLU A 216 -6.24 19.32 19.82
N LYS A 217 -5.28 19.25 20.75
CA LYS A 217 -3.92 19.77 20.56
C LYS A 217 -3.17 19.10 19.40
N ALA A 218 -3.45 17.83 19.09
CA ALA A 218 -2.90 17.13 17.94
C ALA A 218 -3.54 17.62 16.63
N LEU A 219 -4.87 17.80 16.63
CA LEU A 219 -5.60 18.34 15.48
C LEU A 219 -5.16 19.78 15.15
N ILE A 220 -4.99 20.63 16.16
CA ILE A 220 -4.50 22.01 15.99
C ILE A 220 -3.08 22.02 15.42
N ARG A 221 -2.19 21.15 15.93
CA ARG A 221 -0.83 21.05 15.40
C ARG A 221 -0.85 20.68 13.93
N GLU A 222 -1.58 19.63 13.55
CA GLU A 222 -1.66 19.24 12.14
C GLU A 222 -2.23 20.37 11.27
N LYS A 223 -3.31 21.02 11.72
CA LYS A 223 -3.86 22.18 11.02
C LYS A 223 -2.81 23.25 10.77
N ASN A 224 -1.97 23.55 11.76
CA ASN A 224 -0.90 24.53 11.61
C ASN A 224 0.19 24.05 10.64
N ASP A 225 0.54 22.76 10.66
CA ASP A 225 1.50 22.16 9.73
C ASP A 225 0.97 22.22 8.29
N LEU A 226 -0.33 21.95 8.08
CA LEU A 226 -1.02 22.10 6.81
C LEU A 226 -1.00 23.55 6.32
N ILE A 227 -1.45 24.52 7.14
CA ILE A 227 -1.39 25.96 6.83
C ILE A 227 0.04 26.40 6.45
N ALA A 228 1.05 25.82 7.09
CA ALA A 228 2.45 26.18 6.83
C ALA A 228 3.05 25.56 5.56
N THR A 229 2.47 24.49 5.03
CA THR A 229 3.06 23.66 3.97
C THR A 229 2.29 23.70 2.64
N THR A 230 1.06 24.21 2.63
CA THR A 230 0.28 24.36 1.40
C THR A 230 -0.35 25.76 1.33
N ASP A 231 -0.70 26.19 0.12
CA ASP A 231 -1.24 27.52 -0.15
C ASP A 231 -2.73 27.63 0.23
N PHE A 232 -3.03 27.46 1.53
CA PHE A 232 -4.38 27.65 2.05
C PHE A 232 -4.80 29.12 2.01
N SER A 233 -6.03 29.39 1.55
CA SER A 233 -6.62 30.71 1.69
C SER A 233 -7.22 30.87 3.10
N GLU A 234 -7.30 32.10 3.61
CA GLU A 234 -7.98 32.37 4.90
C GLU A 234 -9.45 31.90 4.92
N LYS A 235 -10.06 31.71 3.74
CA LYS A 235 -11.43 31.22 3.58
C LYS A 235 -11.57 29.71 3.82
N ASP A 236 -10.47 28.97 3.78
CA ASP A 236 -10.48 27.52 3.97
C ASP A 236 -10.38 27.13 5.44
N ILE A 237 -9.92 28.05 6.30
CA ILE A 237 -9.72 27.82 7.75
C ILE A 237 -11.01 27.33 8.45
N PRO A 238 -12.21 27.92 8.23
CA PRO A 238 -13.43 27.42 8.85
C PRO A 238 -13.77 25.98 8.45
N THR A 239 -13.56 25.64 7.17
CA THR A 239 -13.77 24.28 6.66
C THR A 239 -12.77 23.30 7.28
N MET A 240 -11.51 23.71 7.44
CA MET A 240 -10.51 22.91 8.16
C MET A 240 -10.94 22.68 9.61
N ASP A 241 -11.38 23.71 10.33
CA ASP A 241 -11.80 23.59 11.73
C ASP A 241 -12.98 22.61 11.90
N GLU A 242 -13.93 22.63 10.95
CA GLU A 242 -15.08 21.73 10.96
C GLU A 242 -14.69 20.28 10.63
N LYS A 243 -13.86 20.07 9.58
CA LYS A 243 -13.64 18.75 8.98
C LYS A 243 -12.35 18.05 9.40
N MET A 244 -11.42 18.73 10.07
CA MET A 244 -10.15 18.14 10.52
C MET A 244 -10.31 16.84 11.31
N PRO A 245 -11.25 16.71 12.27
CA PRO A 245 -11.41 15.47 13.02
C PRO A 245 -11.66 14.26 12.11
N ASP A 246 -12.58 14.39 11.16
CA ASP A 246 -12.96 13.29 10.25
C ASP A 246 -11.86 13.04 9.21
N SER A 247 -11.26 14.08 8.64
CA SER A 247 -10.10 13.94 7.74
C SER A 247 -8.93 13.22 8.39
N GLN A 248 -8.70 13.44 9.69
CA GLN A 248 -7.65 12.71 10.43
C GLN A 248 -7.96 11.22 10.59
N VAL A 249 -9.23 10.84 10.74
CA VAL A 249 -9.62 9.43 10.72
C VAL A 249 -9.29 8.81 9.36
N TYR A 250 -9.59 9.52 8.27
CA TYR A 250 -9.31 9.04 6.92
C TYR A 250 -7.81 8.88 6.65
N ILE A 251 -6.98 9.84 7.04
CA ILE A 251 -5.51 9.74 6.92
C ILE A 251 -4.98 8.56 7.72
N MET A 252 -5.50 8.36 8.93
CA MET A 252 -5.12 7.23 9.74
C MET A 252 -5.47 5.92 9.02
N LEU A 253 -6.68 5.77 8.46
CA LEU A 253 -7.07 4.59 7.70
C LEU A 253 -6.18 4.37 6.46
N ILE A 254 -5.88 5.42 5.69
CA ILE A 254 -4.93 5.35 4.56
C ILE A 254 -3.55 4.90 5.05
N SER A 255 -3.07 5.43 6.17
CA SER A 255 -1.77 5.03 6.72
C SER A 255 -1.75 3.55 7.14
N MET A 256 -2.88 3.02 7.62
CA MET A 256 -3.02 1.60 7.95
C MET A 256 -3.04 0.73 6.69
N GLN A 257 -3.74 1.17 5.65
CA GLN A 257 -3.79 0.50 4.35
C GLN A 257 -2.41 0.47 3.67
N LEU A 258 -1.69 1.60 3.66
CA LEU A 258 -0.33 1.68 3.10
C LEU A 258 0.70 0.87 3.89
N ALA A 259 0.41 0.52 5.14
CA ALA A 259 1.24 -0.34 5.97
C ALA A 259 0.93 -1.84 5.78
N LEU A 260 -0.05 -2.19 4.95
CA LEU A 260 -0.33 -3.59 4.60
C LEU A 260 0.83 -4.20 3.81
N PRO A 261 1.07 -5.51 3.96
CA PRO A 261 2.23 -6.15 3.38
C PRO A 261 2.14 -6.25 1.86
N LEU A 262 3.24 -5.95 1.16
CA LEU A 262 3.37 -6.17 -0.28
C LEU A 262 3.95 -7.57 -0.56
N PRO A 263 3.35 -8.37 -1.46
CA PRO A 263 3.88 -9.67 -1.84
C PRO A 263 5.28 -9.57 -2.44
N GLN A 264 6.13 -10.55 -2.09
CA GLN A 264 7.45 -10.68 -2.67
C GLN A 264 7.34 -11.43 -4.00
N PHE A 265 7.19 -10.71 -5.10
CA PHE A 265 7.04 -11.32 -6.44
C PHE A 265 8.34 -11.86 -7.05
N LYS A 266 9.50 -11.46 -6.51
CA LYS A 266 10.82 -11.82 -7.07
C LYS A 266 11.04 -13.34 -7.19
N PRO A 267 10.76 -14.19 -6.17
CA PRO A 267 10.91 -15.64 -6.28
C PRO A 267 10.15 -16.26 -7.45
N LEU A 268 8.89 -15.85 -7.64
CA LEU A 268 8.06 -16.31 -8.75
C LEU A 268 8.62 -15.83 -10.10
N LYS A 269 8.94 -14.54 -10.20
CA LYS A 269 9.54 -13.97 -11.41
C LYS A 269 10.82 -14.71 -11.78
N ASP A 270 11.76 -14.86 -10.85
CA ASP A 270 13.05 -15.50 -11.10
C ASP A 270 12.89 -16.97 -11.52
N SER A 271 11.94 -17.69 -10.91
CA SER A 271 11.61 -19.08 -11.29
C SER A 271 11.13 -19.18 -12.74
N CYS A 272 10.27 -18.25 -13.16
CA CYS A 272 9.70 -18.24 -14.51
C CYS A 272 10.64 -17.70 -15.58
N GLN A 273 11.56 -16.81 -15.23
CA GLN A 273 12.47 -16.18 -16.19
C GLN A 273 13.69 -17.05 -16.52
N ASN A 274 14.11 -17.91 -15.60
CA ASN A 274 15.37 -18.64 -15.73
C ASN A 274 15.20 -20.13 -16.04
N ASN A 275 13.97 -20.65 -16.02
CA ASN A 275 13.72 -22.08 -16.19
C ASN A 275 12.70 -22.37 -17.31
N PRO A 276 13.15 -22.80 -18.50
CA PRO A 276 12.26 -23.09 -19.61
C PRO A 276 11.34 -24.29 -19.34
N ASP A 277 11.71 -25.20 -18.43
CA ASP A 277 10.94 -26.41 -18.14
C ASP A 277 9.58 -26.09 -17.49
N TYR A 278 9.44 -24.91 -16.88
CA TYR A 278 8.19 -24.45 -16.24
C TYR A 278 7.44 -23.39 -17.06
N SER A 279 7.78 -23.23 -18.34
CA SER A 279 7.19 -22.19 -19.18
C SER A 279 5.66 -22.28 -19.24
N ALA A 280 5.09 -23.48 -19.35
CA ALA A 280 3.65 -23.66 -19.42
C ALA A 280 2.96 -23.22 -18.11
N GLU A 281 3.46 -23.70 -16.97
CA GLU A 281 2.99 -23.34 -15.64
C GLU A 281 3.07 -21.83 -15.42
N CYS A 282 4.20 -21.22 -15.77
CA CYS A 282 4.43 -19.79 -15.62
C CYS A 282 3.52 -18.93 -16.50
N LEU A 283 3.19 -19.36 -17.73
CA LEU A 283 2.20 -18.67 -18.57
C LEU A 283 0.79 -18.75 -17.96
N TYR A 284 0.42 -19.88 -17.36
CA TYR A 284 -0.86 -19.99 -16.64
C TYR A 284 -0.90 -19.10 -15.39
N ILE A 285 0.16 -19.10 -14.58
CA ILE A 285 0.28 -18.23 -13.41
C ILE A 285 0.18 -16.75 -13.83
N ALA A 286 0.92 -16.34 -14.86
CA ALA A 286 0.86 -15.00 -15.41
C ALA A 286 -0.56 -14.62 -15.85
N LYS A 287 -1.27 -15.54 -16.50
CA LYS A 287 -2.67 -15.34 -16.91
C LYS A 287 -3.59 -15.14 -15.70
N THR A 288 -3.42 -15.91 -14.63
CA THR A 288 -4.18 -15.72 -13.38
C THR A 288 -3.89 -14.36 -12.77
N MET A 289 -2.63 -13.94 -12.70
CA MET A 289 -2.26 -12.62 -12.18
C MET A 289 -2.84 -11.46 -13.00
N ILE A 290 -2.81 -11.55 -14.34
CA ILE A 290 -3.36 -10.51 -15.23
C ILE A 290 -4.88 -10.40 -15.09
N ASN A 291 -5.59 -11.53 -15.17
CA ASN A 291 -7.05 -11.52 -15.28
C ASN A 291 -7.78 -11.56 -13.92
N HIS A 292 -7.15 -12.16 -12.92
CA HIS A 292 -7.74 -12.43 -11.60
C HIS A 292 -6.87 -11.95 -10.43
N GLY A 293 -5.83 -11.16 -10.70
CA GLY A 293 -5.20 -10.33 -9.68
C GLY A 293 -6.07 -9.12 -9.35
N ASN A 294 -6.16 -8.77 -8.07
CA ASN A 294 -6.98 -7.66 -7.58
C ASN A 294 -6.22 -6.31 -7.48
N THR A 295 -4.94 -6.27 -7.87
CA THR A 295 -4.08 -5.07 -7.78
C THR A 295 -3.33 -4.81 -9.08
N ILE A 296 -3.03 -3.53 -9.35
CA ILE A 296 -2.22 -3.08 -10.48
C ILE A 296 -0.87 -3.77 -10.48
N ILE A 297 -0.20 -3.82 -9.31
CA ILE A 297 1.12 -4.43 -9.21
C ILE A 297 1.09 -5.92 -9.56
N THR A 298 0.07 -6.66 -9.09
CA THR A 298 -0.09 -8.06 -9.42
C THR A 298 -0.27 -8.26 -10.93
N LYS A 299 -1.14 -7.46 -11.55
CA LYS A 299 -1.38 -7.53 -13.01
C LYS A 299 -0.12 -7.18 -13.80
N ALA A 300 0.61 -6.14 -13.39
CA ALA A 300 1.87 -5.72 -13.99
C ALA A 300 2.93 -6.83 -13.95
N ILE A 301 3.11 -7.47 -12.79
CA ILE A 301 4.03 -8.60 -12.65
C ILE A 301 3.60 -9.77 -13.52
N GLY A 302 2.29 -10.06 -13.61
CA GLY A 302 1.77 -11.06 -14.54
C GLY A 302 2.19 -10.80 -15.99
N HIS A 303 2.06 -9.55 -16.47
CA HIS A 303 2.56 -9.16 -17.79
C HIS A 303 4.08 -9.34 -17.94
N VAL A 304 4.86 -8.97 -16.93
CA VAL A 304 6.33 -9.13 -16.93
C VAL A 304 6.74 -10.60 -17.03
N ILE A 305 6.07 -11.49 -16.28
CA ILE A 305 6.31 -12.94 -16.35
C ILE A 305 5.95 -13.46 -17.75
N ASN A 306 4.78 -13.10 -18.28
CA ASN A 306 4.32 -13.53 -19.61
C ASN A 306 5.32 -13.15 -20.72
N ILE A 307 5.79 -11.90 -20.72
CA ILE A 307 6.80 -11.40 -21.67
C ILE A 307 8.08 -12.23 -21.55
N ALA A 308 8.59 -12.41 -20.33
CA ALA A 308 9.87 -13.05 -20.14
C ALA A 308 9.87 -14.54 -20.49
N VAL A 309 8.74 -15.24 -20.29
CA VAL A 309 8.60 -16.64 -20.72
C VAL A 309 8.59 -16.72 -22.26
N TYR A 310 7.90 -15.82 -22.96
CA TYR A 310 7.91 -15.81 -24.43
C TYR A 310 9.29 -15.45 -25.01
N GLU A 311 10.02 -14.55 -24.35
CA GLU A 311 11.40 -14.21 -24.69
C GLU A 311 12.33 -15.42 -24.50
N LEU A 312 12.25 -16.08 -23.34
CA LEU A 312 13.04 -17.29 -23.02
C LEU A 312 12.84 -18.41 -24.06
N ASN A 313 11.61 -18.58 -24.54
CA ASN A 313 11.25 -19.60 -25.52
C ASN A 313 11.42 -19.18 -26.99
N ASN A 314 11.97 -17.99 -27.26
CA ASN A 314 12.12 -17.43 -28.62
C ASN A 314 10.80 -17.36 -29.41
N GLN A 315 9.65 -17.15 -28.75
CA GLN A 315 8.33 -17.08 -29.38
C GLN A 315 7.98 -15.64 -29.78
N GLN A 316 8.62 -15.15 -30.84
CA GLN A 316 8.59 -13.72 -31.24
C GLN A 316 7.19 -13.12 -31.44
N ASP A 317 6.28 -13.85 -32.10
CA ASP A 317 4.91 -13.35 -32.33
C ASP A 317 4.14 -13.18 -31.01
N MET A 318 4.27 -14.15 -30.10
CA MET A 318 3.64 -14.11 -28.78
C MET A 318 4.28 -13.05 -27.88
N LEU A 319 5.60 -12.87 -27.98
CA LEU A 319 6.35 -11.83 -27.30
C LEU A 319 5.84 -10.44 -27.71
N ALA A 320 5.74 -10.17 -29.02
CA ALA A 320 5.25 -8.89 -29.54
C ALA A 320 3.80 -8.61 -29.08
N ALA A 321 2.93 -9.61 -29.12
CA ALA A 321 1.56 -9.48 -28.62
C ALA A 321 1.51 -9.22 -27.10
N SER A 322 2.35 -9.91 -26.32
CA SER A 322 2.42 -9.71 -24.87
C SER A 322 2.97 -8.33 -24.49
N GLN A 323 3.96 -7.82 -25.23
CA GLN A 323 4.49 -6.46 -25.05
C GLN A 323 3.43 -5.41 -25.36
N ALA A 324 2.69 -5.57 -26.46
CA ALA A 324 1.58 -4.67 -26.80
C ALA A 324 0.48 -4.66 -25.72
N ASN A 325 0.12 -5.83 -25.18
CA ASN A 325 -0.86 -5.92 -24.10
C ASN A 325 -0.38 -5.26 -22.80
N HIS A 326 0.90 -5.45 -22.44
CA HIS A 326 1.49 -4.79 -21.27
C HIS A 326 1.50 -3.26 -21.43
N GLU A 327 1.84 -2.76 -22.62
CA GLU A 327 1.84 -1.33 -22.90
C GLU A 327 0.43 -0.74 -22.83
N ARG A 328 -0.60 -1.42 -23.35
CA ARG A 328 -2.01 -0.99 -23.18
C ARG A 328 -2.40 -0.94 -21.70
N PHE A 329 -2.03 -1.95 -20.92
CA PHE A 329 -2.29 -1.98 -19.48
C PHE A 329 -1.61 -0.81 -18.76
N LYS A 330 -0.34 -0.53 -19.07
CA LYS A 330 0.41 0.60 -18.53
C LYS A 330 -0.27 1.93 -18.86
N GLN A 331 -0.63 2.14 -20.13
CA GLN A 331 -1.32 3.35 -20.58
C GLN A 331 -2.66 3.54 -19.87
N TYR A 332 -3.43 2.47 -19.67
CA TYR A 332 -4.67 2.51 -18.91
C TYR A 332 -4.44 2.94 -17.46
N ALA A 333 -3.51 2.31 -16.75
CA ALA A 333 -3.18 2.66 -15.37
C ALA A 333 -2.63 4.08 -15.22
N GLU A 334 -1.76 4.52 -16.14
CA GLU A 334 -1.25 5.90 -16.19
C GLU A 334 -2.34 6.91 -16.47
N CYS A 335 -3.29 6.60 -17.36
CA CYS A 335 -4.42 7.47 -17.67
C CYS A 335 -5.33 7.67 -16.46
N LEU A 336 -5.68 6.58 -15.75
CA LEU A 336 -6.41 6.68 -14.48
C LEU A 336 -5.63 7.51 -13.46
N SER A 337 -4.31 7.31 -13.37
CA SER A 337 -3.43 8.04 -12.43
C SER A 337 -3.36 9.55 -12.71
N LYS A 338 -3.50 9.97 -13.97
CA LYS A 338 -3.54 11.40 -14.33
C LYS A 338 -4.75 12.12 -13.75
N SER A 339 -5.87 11.43 -13.57
CA SER A 339 -7.03 12.01 -12.88
C SER A 339 -6.68 12.44 -11.46
N TYR A 340 -5.68 11.86 -10.80
CA TYR A 340 -5.20 12.29 -9.48
C TYR A 340 -4.20 13.45 -9.57
N SER A 341 -3.28 13.41 -10.53
CA SER A 341 -2.16 14.37 -10.62
C SER A 341 -2.53 15.73 -11.20
N GLN A 342 -3.67 15.85 -11.90
CA GLN A 342 -4.20 17.12 -12.38
C GLN A 342 -4.82 17.99 -11.26
N ASN A 343 -4.65 17.57 -10.00
CA ASN A 343 -5.22 18.27 -8.87
C ASN A 343 -4.40 19.52 -8.52
N ASN A 344 -4.95 20.69 -8.86
CA ASN A 344 -4.44 21.98 -8.38
C ASN A 344 -5.05 22.36 -7.01
N ASP A 345 -5.98 21.58 -6.47
CA ASP A 345 -6.69 21.86 -5.21
C ASP A 345 -6.72 20.63 -4.29
N PHE A 346 -5.53 20.27 -3.79
CA PHE A 346 -5.35 19.24 -2.77
C PHE A 346 -6.29 19.43 -1.57
N VAL A 347 -6.65 20.68 -1.26
CA VAL A 347 -7.49 21.05 -0.12
C VAL A 347 -8.94 20.60 -0.32
N ALA A 348 -9.52 20.91 -1.47
CA ALA A 348 -10.90 20.55 -1.77
C ALA A 348 -11.10 19.02 -1.74
N ASP A 349 -10.11 18.23 -2.14
CA ASP A 349 -10.20 16.77 -2.13
C ASP A 349 -9.87 16.17 -0.74
N TYR A 350 -8.94 16.78 0.01
CA TYR A 350 -8.58 16.31 1.36
C TYR A 350 -9.75 16.37 2.36
N PHE A 351 -10.68 17.32 2.17
CA PHE A 351 -11.88 17.50 2.98
C PHE A 351 -13.16 17.01 2.31
N ASP A 352 -13.05 16.28 1.21
CA ASP A 352 -14.18 15.70 0.49
C ASP A 352 -14.47 14.29 1.03
N GLU A 353 -15.57 14.16 1.75
CA GLU A 353 -16.00 12.91 2.36
C GLU A 353 -16.33 11.86 1.29
N ASN A 354 -17.01 12.25 0.21
CA ASN A 354 -17.36 11.31 -0.86
C ASN A 354 -16.10 10.77 -1.55
N TYR A 355 -15.13 11.65 -1.81
CA TYR A 355 -13.82 11.24 -2.33
C TYR A 355 -13.11 10.28 -1.36
N SER A 356 -13.11 10.61 -0.07
CA SER A 356 -12.46 9.80 0.96
C SER A 356 -13.10 8.41 1.07
N GLU A 357 -14.43 8.30 1.03
CA GLU A 357 -15.14 7.02 1.12
C GLU A 357 -14.81 6.07 -0.04
N LEU A 358 -14.53 6.59 -1.23
CA LEU A 358 -14.15 5.78 -2.38
C LEU A 358 -12.81 5.05 -2.17
N TRP A 359 -11.91 5.56 -1.32
CA TRP A 359 -10.64 4.88 -1.01
C TRP A 359 -10.81 3.62 -0.14
N PHE A 360 -11.95 3.50 0.55
CA PHE A 360 -12.17 2.46 1.56
C PHE A 360 -13.16 1.37 1.11
N THR A 361 -13.29 1.19 -0.20
CA THR A 361 -14.06 0.08 -0.77
C THR A 361 -13.20 -1.20 -0.84
N ALA A 362 -13.76 -2.31 -0.35
CA ALA A 362 -13.16 -3.64 -0.42
C ALA A 362 -13.36 -4.26 -1.81
N GLU A 363 -12.86 -3.60 -2.83
CA GLU A 363 -12.92 -4.03 -4.22
C GLU A 363 -11.52 -4.03 -4.88
N ASP A 364 -11.43 -4.63 -6.07
CA ASP A 364 -10.22 -4.60 -6.90
C ASP A 364 -9.71 -3.17 -7.10
N GLU A 365 -8.39 -2.99 -6.99
CA GLU A 365 -7.71 -1.70 -7.03
C GLU A 365 -8.05 -0.91 -8.29
N LEU A 366 -8.10 -1.54 -9.46
CA LEU A 366 -8.45 -0.84 -10.70
C LEU A 366 -9.90 -0.39 -10.70
N THR A 367 -10.80 -1.20 -10.14
CA THR A 367 -12.21 -0.84 -9.99
C THR A 367 -12.34 0.39 -9.09
N ARG A 368 -11.66 0.38 -7.95
CA ARG A 368 -11.60 1.50 -7.01
C ARG A 368 -11.03 2.75 -7.69
N LEU A 369 -9.90 2.63 -8.36
CA LEU A 369 -9.24 3.74 -9.05
C LEU A 369 -10.09 4.30 -10.19
N THR A 370 -10.85 3.46 -10.88
CA THR A 370 -11.80 3.88 -11.92
C THR A 370 -12.92 4.71 -11.31
N LYS A 371 -13.53 4.26 -10.20
CA LYS A 371 -14.59 5.03 -9.53
C LYS A 371 -14.09 6.37 -9.03
N ILE A 372 -12.89 6.41 -8.44
CA ILE A 372 -12.28 7.66 -7.99
C ILE A 372 -12.00 8.58 -9.19
N ALA A 373 -11.44 8.06 -10.27
CA ALA A 373 -11.21 8.86 -11.49
C ALA A 373 -12.52 9.39 -12.09
N THR A 374 -13.60 8.62 -12.06
CA THR A 374 -14.95 9.05 -12.49
C THR A 374 -15.48 10.16 -11.60
N TYR A 375 -15.40 9.99 -10.27
CA TYR A 375 -15.82 11.01 -9.32
C TYR A 375 -15.09 12.34 -9.54
N LEU A 376 -13.75 12.29 -9.66
CA LEU A 376 -12.93 13.47 -9.90
C LEU A 376 -13.22 14.12 -11.25
N TYR A 377 -13.46 13.32 -12.29
CA TYR A 377 -13.85 13.84 -13.61
C TYR A 377 -15.16 14.61 -13.54
N GLU A 378 -16.21 14.01 -12.95
CA GLU A 378 -17.53 14.65 -12.81
C GLU A 378 -17.46 15.92 -11.98
N LYS A 379 -16.77 15.89 -10.82
CA LYS A 379 -16.54 17.05 -9.96
C LYS A 379 -15.87 18.19 -10.74
N ARG A 380 -14.81 17.91 -11.48
CA ARG A 380 -14.07 18.91 -12.26
C ARG A 380 -14.87 19.53 -13.40
N LEU A 381 -15.73 18.74 -14.06
CA LEU A 381 -16.65 19.29 -15.05
C LEU A 381 -17.61 20.30 -14.42
N THR A 382 -18.09 20.03 -13.20
CA THR A 382 -18.96 20.97 -12.48
C THR A 382 -18.23 22.23 -12.02
N GLU A 383 -16.92 22.14 -11.78
CA GLU A 383 -16.04 23.26 -11.42
C GLU A 383 -15.52 24.05 -12.64
N GLY A 384 -15.83 23.60 -13.86
CA GLY A 384 -15.48 24.28 -15.12
C GLY A 384 -14.05 24.05 -15.59
N ALA A 385 -13.43 22.92 -15.21
CA ALA A 385 -12.09 22.57 -15.67
C ALA A 385 -12.08 22.10 -17.14
N ASP A 386 -11.35 22.81 -18.01
CA ASP A 386 -11.26 22.51 -19.45
C ASP A 386 -10.43 21.24 -19.78
N GLU A 387 -9.60 20.75 -18.84
CA GLU A 387 -8.66 19.63 -19.05
C GLU A 387 -8.99 18.35 -18.26
N ALA A 388 -10.23 18.20 -17.79
CA ALA A 388 -10.62 17.02 -17.02
C ALA A 388 -10.49 15.72 -17.87
N VAL A 389 -9.68 14.78 -17.40
CA VAL A 389 -9.48 13.47 -18.08
C VAL A 389 -10.71 12.57 -17.85
N ASN A 390 -11.39 12.18 -18.93
CA ASN A 390 -12.50 11.23 -18.87
C ASN A 390 -11.95 9.79 -18.71
N PRO A 391 -12.24 9.08 -17.60
CA PRO A 391 -11.76 7.72 -17.38
C PRO A 391 -12.29 6.70 -18.39
N GLU A 392 -13.45 6.94 -19.03
CA GLU A 392 -13.95 6.06 -20.09
C GLU A 392 -13.02 6.05 -21.31
N THR A 393 -12.31 7.16 -21.56
CA THR A 393 -11.33 7.26 -22.65
C THR A 393 -10.01 6.58 -22.34
N CYS A 394 -9.78 6.19 -21.07
CA CYS A 394 -8.59 5.45 -20.68
C CYS A 394 -8.63 3.99 -21.15
N ILE A 395 -9.80 3.44 -21.46
CA ILE A 395 -9.94 2.06 -21.93
C ILE A 395 -9.35 1.96 -23.34
N VAL A 396 -8.09 1.54 -23.44
CA VAL A 396 -7.43 1.30 -24.72
C VAL A 396 -7.87 -0.06 -25.25
N GLN A 397 -8.61 -0.07 -26.37
CA GLN A 397 -9.05 -1.29 -27.07
C GLN A 397 -7.88 -2.10 -27.65
#